data_AF-A0A933FH73-F1
#
_entry.id   AF-A0A933FH73-F1
#
_cell.length_a   1.000
_cell.length_b   1.000
_cell.length_c   1.000
_cell.angle_alpha   90.00
_cell.angle_beta   90.00
_cell.angle_gamma   90.00
#
_symmetry.space_group_name_H-M   'P 1'
#
loop_
_entity.id
_entity.type
_entity.pdbx_description
1 polymer ?
#
loop_
_entity_poly.entity_id
_entity_poly.type
_entity_poly.pdbx_seq_one_letter_code
_entity_poly.pdbx_strand_id
1 'polypeptide(L)'
;PPPRPRETWTFEGQVYDILTLRPVFGATLKFEAQSGETAEAETDERGRYQAKVPALKVGSYSVQVEHSDSIRRYFDEIDPPFRELELAERKALQKLVARQRPWLGAKGRKQRRDLVLGPPLHTIQMTDGPAP
;
A
#
# COMPACT_ATOMS: atom_id res chain seq x y z
N PRO A 1 6.52 -31.63 -23.44
CA PRO A 1 5.27 -30.91 -23.10
C PRO A 1 5.62 -29.50 -22.64
N PRO A 2 4.83 -28.46 -22.98
CA PRO A 2 5.07 -27.12 -22.45
C PRO A 2 4.92 -27.12 -20.91
N PRO A 3 5.69 -26.27 -20.20
CA PRO A 3 5.52 -26.10 -18.76
C PRO A 3 4.09 -25.62 -18.44
N ARG A 4 3.49 -26.16 -17.38
CA ARG A 4 2.16 -25.74 -16.96
C ARG A 4 2.23 -24.28 -16.46
N PRO A 5 1.21 -23.44 -16.75
CA PRO A 5 1.13 -22.11 -16.17
C PRO A 5 1.21 -22.19 -14.65
N ARG A 6 2.03 -21.32 -14.03
CA ARG A 6 2.05 -21.18 -12.58
C ARG A 6 0.71 -20.60 -12.10
N GLU A 7 0.22 -21.08 -10.98
CA GLU A 7 -0.97 -20.52 -10.34
C GLU A 7 -0.65 -19.11 -9.82
N THR A 8 -1.58 -18.18 -9.96
CA THR A 8 -1.41 -16.76 -9.56
C THR A 8 -2.53 -16.31 -8.64
N TRP A 9 -2.20 -15.43 -7.71
CA TRP A 9 -3.15 -14.63 -6.95
C TRP A 9 -3.32 -13.26 -7.60
N THR A 10 -4.52 -12.69 -7.48
CA THR A 10 -4.81 -11.34 -7.98
C THR A 10 -5.23 -10.45 -6.83
N PHE A 11 -4.51 -9.36 -6.64
CA PHE A 11 -4.87 -8.29 -5.75
C PHE A 11 -5.27 -7.04 -6.55
N GLU A 12 -6.26 -6.32 -6.05
CA GLU A 12 -6.67 -5.04 -6.60
C GLU A 12 -7.06 -4.09 -5.48
N GLY A 13 -7.05 -2.80 -5.75
CA GLY A 13 -7.47 -1.81 -4.77
C GLY A 13 -7.07 -0.42 -5.20
N GLN A 14 -7.17 0.52 -4.27
CA GLN A 14 -6.80 1.91 -4.47
C GLN A 14 -5.74 2.34 -3.46
N VAL A 15 -4.79 3.16 -3.90
CA VAL A 15 -3.82 3.87 -3.07
C VAL A 15 -4.21 5.35 -3.02
N TYR A 16 -4.31 5.91 -1.83
CA TYR A 16 -4.65 7.31 -1.64
C TYR A 16 -3.94 7.93 -0.43
N ASP A 17 -3.87 9.25 -0.37
CA ASP A 17 -3.22 9.98 0.72
C ASP A 17 -4.16 10.15 1.93
N ILE A 18 -3.71 9.80 3.13
CA ILE A 18 -4.57 9.78 4.33
C ILE A 18 -5.14 11.16 4.71
N LEU A 19 -4.43 12.24 4.40
CA LEU A 19 -4.83 13.58 4.85
C LEU A 19 -5.80 14.20 3.84
N THR A 20 -5.41 14.16 2.57
CA THR A 20 -6.14 14.81 1.48
C THR A 20 -7.22 13.94 0.86
N LEU A 21 -7.19 12.62 1.12
CA LEU A 21 -8.01 11.60 0.47
C LEU A 21 -7.88 11.55 -1.06
N ARG A 22 -6.84 12.18 -1.60
CA ARG A 22 -6.60 12.19 -3.04
C ARG A 22 -5.96 10.88 -3.48
N PRO A 23 -6.33 10.33 -4.64
CA PRO A 23 -5.66 9.17 -5.20
C PRO A 23 -4.17 9.46 -5.44
N VAL A 24 -3.34 8.45 -5.26
CA VAL A 24 -1.90 8.53 -5.53
C VAL A 24 -1.63 7.82 -6.86
N PHE A 25 -1.28 8.60 -7.88
CA PHE A 25 -0.92 8.12 -9.21
C PHE A 25 0.58 7.80 -9.31
N GLY A 26 0.94 6.74 -10.04
CA GLY A 26 2.34 6.40 -10.33
C GLY A 26 3.11 5.84 -9.12
N ALA A 27 2.40 5.42 -8.07
CA ALA A 27 3.00 4.65 -6.99
C ALA A 27 3.24 3.20 -7.43
N THR A 28 4.45 2.70 -7.16
CA THR A 28 4.88 1.33 -7.43
C THR A 28 4.74 0.49 -6.16
N LEU A 29 3.95 -0.57 -6.24
CA LEU A 29 3.81 -1.59 -5.21
C LEU A 29 4.76 -2.73 -5.52
N LYS A 30 5.72 -2.98 -4.64
CA LYS A 30 6.66 -4.11 -4.72
C LYS A 30 6.25 -5.19 -3.75
N PHE A 31 6.01 -6.39 -4.27
CA PHE A 31 5.63 -7.57 -3.51
C PHE A 31 6.84 -8.49 -3.37
N GLU A 32 7.14 -8.91 -2.14
CA GLU A 32 8.26 -9.81 -1.86
C GLU A 32 7.82 -10.96 -0.94
N ALA A 33 8.00 -12.20 -1.39
CA ALA A 33 7.81 -13.38 -0.57
C ALA A 33 9.13 -13.79 0.08
N GLN A 34 9.07 -14.42 1.25
CA GLN A 34 10.26 -15.00 1.90
C GLN A 34 10.98 -16.06 1.04
N SER A 35 10.28 -16.65 0.07
CA SER A 35 10.86 -17.59 -0.90
C SER A 35 11.67 -16.90 -2.01
N GLY A 36 11.71 -15.57 -2.05
CA GLY A 36 12.36 -14.77 -3.09
C GLY A 36 11.50 -14.51 -4.33
N GLU A 37 10.24 -14.95 -4.35
CA GLU A 37 9.31 -14.59 -5.44
C GLU A 37 8.93 -13.12 -5.30
N THR A 38 9.03 -12.36 -6.39
CA THR A 38 8.71 -10.93 -6.43
C THR A 38 7.71 -10.60 -7.53
N ALA A 39 7.00 -9.49 -7.36
CA ALA A 39 6.12 -8.93 -8.37
C ALA A 39 5.95 -7.42 -8.15
N GLU A 40 5.56 -6.69 -9.18
CA GLU A 40 5.32 -5.26 -9.11
C GLU A 40 3.98 -4.89 -9.74
N ALA A 41 3.38 -3.80 -9.26
CA ALA A 41 2.23 -3.16 -9.87
C ALA A 41 2.32 -1.65 -9.70
N GLU A 42 1.81 -0.90 -10.67
CA GLU A 42 1.74 0.55 -10.62
C GLU A 42 0.28 1.00 -10.49
N THR A 43 0.09 2.16 -9.86
CA THR A 43 -1.23 2.79 -9.69
C THR A 43 -1.57 3.69 -10.88
N ASP A 44 -2.81 3.59 -11.37
CA ASP A 44 -3.36 4.43 -12.43
C ASP A 44 -3.69 5.86 -11.93
N GLU A 45 -4.15 6.74 -12.84
CA GLU A 45 -4.50 8.14 -12.51
C GLU A 45 -5.58 8.28 -11.42
N ARG A 46 -6.34 7.20 -11.17
CA ARG A 46 -7.36 7.13 -10.11
C ARG A 46 -6.82 6.45 -8.85
N GLY A 47 -5.51 6.23 -8.79
CA GLY A 47 -4.81 5.54 -7.71
C GLY A 47 -5.09 4.04 -7.65
N ARG A 48 -5.70 3.44 -8.66
CA ARG A 48 -6.08 2.03 -8.63
C ARG A 48 -4.93 1.17 -9.12
N TYR A 49 -4.72 0.02 -8.49
CA TYR A 49 -3.73 -0.95 -8.93
C TYR A 49 -4.37 -2.33 -9.15
N GLN A 50 -3.70 -3.15 -9.96
CA GLN A 50 -3.97 -4.57 -10.06
C GLN A 50 -2.65 -5.32 -10.12
N ALA A 51 -2.40 -6.15 -9.11
CA ALA A 51 -1.20 -6.98 -9.02
C ALA A 51 -1.54 -8.45 -9.26
N LYS A 52 -0.77 -9.11 -10.13
CA LYS A 52 -0.80 -10.56 -10.29
C LYS A 52 0.51 -11.12 -9.74
N VAL A 53 0.41 -11.89 -8.66
CA VAL A 53 1.59 -12.47 -8.02
C VAL A 53 1.53 -14.00 -8.11
N PRO A 54 2.67 -14.70 -8.15
CA PRO A 54 2.69 -16.15 -8.00
C PRO A 54 1.94 -16.61 -6.74
N ALA A 55 1.16 -17.68 -6.85
CA ALA A 55 0.54 -18.28 -5.67
C ALA A 55 1.61 -18.97 -4.81
N LEU A 56 1.66 -18.63 -3.52
CA LEU A 56 2.57 -19.29 -2.58
C LEU A 56 1.90 -20.53 -1.98
N LYS A 57 2.65 -21.62 -1.87
CA LYS A 57 2.18 -22.82 -1.14
C LYS A 57 2.14 -22.57 0.37
N VAL A 58 3.10 -21.80 0.89
CA VAL A 58 3.26 -21.43 2.29
C VAL A 58 3.81 -20.00 2.34
N GLY A 59 3.37 -19.21 3.32
CA GLY A 59 3.84 -17.85 3.55
C GLY A 59 2.93 -16.78 2.96
N SER A 60 3.44 -15.55 2.94
CA SER A 60 2.74 -14.36 2.48
C SER A 60 3.70 -13.42 1.77
N TYR A 61 3.17 -12.47 1.03
CA TYR A 61 3.95 -11.34 0.53
C TYR A 61 4.01 -10.23 1.59
N SER A 62 5.20 -9.65 1.75
CA SER A 62 5.34 -8.26 2.22
C SER A 62 5.14 -7.32 1.03
N VAL A 63 4.67 -6.11 1.31
CA VAL A 63 4.52 -5.08 0.28
C VAL A 63 5.27 -3.84 0.71
N GLN A 64 5.96 -3.23 -0.24
CA GLN A 64 6.53 -1.89 -0.12
C GLN A 64 5.83 -1.01 -1.16
N VAL A 65 5.58 0.25 -0.81
CA VAL A 65 4.98 1.22 -1.74
C VAL A 65 5.95 2.37 -1.91
N GLU A 66 6.40 2.57 -3.14
CA GLU A 66 7.30 3.63 -3.55
C GLU A 66 6.56 4.63 -4.41
N HIS A 67 6.89 5.91 -4.25
CA HIS A 67 6.36 6.98 -5.09
C HIS A 67 7.48 7.99 -5.33
N SER A 68 7.46 8.66 -6.49
CA SER A 68 8.50 9.63 -6.90
C SER A 68 8.76 10.69 -5.84
N ASP A 69 7.72 11.06 -5.08
CA ASP A 69 7.77 12.19 -4.18
C ASP A 69 8.30 11.79 -2.78
N SER A 70 8.46 10.48 -2.49
CA SER A 70 9.13 9.93 -1.29
C SER A 70 8.83 8.45 -1.07
N ILE A 71 9.68 7.78 -0.29
CA ILE A 71 9.30 6.55 0.43
C ILE A 71 8.29 6.93 1.52
N ARG A 72 7.04 6.49 1.34
CA ARG A 72 5.96 6.72 2.30
C ARG A 72 5.64 5.43 3.03
N ARG A 73 5.35 5.53 4.32
CA ARG A 73 4.68 4.42 5.02
C ARG A 73 3.27 4.30 4.45
N TYR A 74 2.88 3.09 4.08
CA TYR A 74 1.48 2.79 3.80
C TYR A 74 0.84 2.06 4.98
N PHE A 75 -0.47 2.17 5.01
CA PHE A 75 -1.35 1.50 5.94
C PHE A 75 -2.38 0.72 5.13
N ASP A 76 -2.76 -0.44 5.67
CA ASP A 76 -3.97 -1.10 5.24
C ASP A 76 -5.20 -0.24 5.58
N GLU A 77 -6.13 -0.12 4.64
CA GLU A 77 -7.47 0.40 4.94
C GLU A 77 -8.12 -0.42 6.07
N ILE A 78 -8.82 0.29 6.96
CA ILE A 78 -9.49 -0.26 8.14
C ILE A 78 -11.02 -0.11 8.03
N ASP A 79 -11.74 -0.60 9.04
CA ASP A 79 -13.20 -0.47 9.17
C ASP A 79 -13.51 0.32 10.46
N PRO A 80 -14.19 1.48 10.40
CA PRO A 80 -14.66 2.17 9.18
C PRO A 80 -13.48 2.70 8.33
N PRO A 81 -13.66 2.90 7.01
CA PRO A 81 -12.59 3.35 6.13
C PRO A 81 -12.15 4.78 6.47
N PHE A 82 -10.87 5.12 6.26
CA PHE A 82 -10.35 6.43 6.66
C PHE A 82 -11.10 7.60 6.03
N ARG A 83 -11.64 7.43 4.82
CA ARG A 83 -12.47 8.45 4.15
C ARG A 83 -13.75 8.85 4.90
N GLU A 84 -14.22 8.01 5.81
CA GLU A 84 -15.38 8.26 6.67
C GLU A 84 -15.00 8.89 8.02
N LEU A 85 -13.70 8.98 8.32
CA LEU A 85 -13.20 9.59 9.55
C LEU A 85 -12.93 11.08 9.39
N GLU A 86 -13.03 11.82 10.50
CA GLU A 86 -12.70 13.23 10.53
C GLU A 86 -11.18 13.48 10.40
N LEU A 87 -10.79 14.66 9.91
CA LEU A 87 -9.36 14.97 9.70
C LEU A 87 -8.52 14.82 10.98
N ALA A 88 -9.07 15.20 12.13
CA ALA A 88 -8.39 15.08 13.42
C ALA A 88 -8.12 13.62 13.79
N GLU A 89 -9.09 12.73 13.56
CA GLU A 89 -8.98 11.29 13.83
C GLU A 89 -7.98 10.63 12.87
N ARG A 90 -8.03 10.96 11.58
CA ARG A 90 -7.05 10.50 10.59
C ARG A 90 -5.62 10.85 11.00
N LYS A 91 -5.39 12.08 11.44
CA LYS A 91 -4.09 12.54 11.95
C LYS A 91 -3.64 11.78 13.20
N ALA A 92 -4.56 11.45 14.10
CA ALA A 92 -4.25 10.67 15.29
C ALA A 92 -3.87 9.22 14.93
N LEU A 93 -4.65 8.58 14.07
CA LEU A 93 -4.40 7.20 13.62
C LEU A 93 -3.11 7.06 12.81
N GLN A 94 -2.76 8.05 12.01
CA GLN A 94 -1.48 8.08 11.27
C GLN A 94 -0.26 7.85 12.19
N LYS A 95 -0.33 8.32 13.44
CA LYS A 95 0.76 8.16 14.42
C LYS A 95 0.78 6.76 15.07
N LEU A 96 -0.36 6.07 15.10
CA LEU A 96 -0.57 4.84 15.85
C LEU A 96 -0.50 3.58 14.98
N VAL A 97 -0.88 3.69 13.70
CA VAL A 97 -1.07 2.54 12.84
C VAL A 97 0.23 2.29 12.08
N ALA A 98 0.96 1.24 12.44
CA ALA A 98 2.05 0.70 11.61
C ALA A 98 1.89 -0.81 11.48
N ARG A 99 0.67 -1.26 11.17
CA ARG A 99 0.38 -2.69 11.01
C ARG A 99 0.13 -3.01 9.55
N GLN A 100 1.20 -3.37 8.85
CA GLN A 100 1.08 -4.01 7.55
C GLN A 100 0.59 -5.43 7.78
N ARG A 101 -0.57 -5.77 7.22
CA ARG A 101 -1.10 -7.13 7.31
C ARG A 101 -0.48 -7.98 6.18
N PRO A 102 -0.10 -9.24 6.46
CA PRO A 102 0.46 -10.13 5.44
C PRO A 102 -0.48 -10.27 4.24
N TRP A 103 0.08 -10.28 3.03
CA TRP A 103 -0.70 -10.43 1.79
C TRP A 103 -0.82 -11.91 1.44
N LEU A 104 -2.01 -12.45 1.73
CA LEU A 104 -2.37 -13.84 1.51
C LEU A 104 -3.46 -13.91 0.44
N GLY A 105 -3.11 -14.40 -0.75
CA GLY A 105 -4.09 -14.55 -1.82
C GLY A 105 -5.00 -15.75 -1.61
N ALA A 106 -6.06 -15.83 -2.42
CA ALA A 106 -6.96 -16.97 -2.48
C ALA A 106 -7.08 -17.47 -3.92
N LYS A 107 -7.03 -18.80 -4.08
CA LYS A 107 -7.14 -19.46 -5.39
C LYS A 107 -8.40 -19.00 -6.13
N GLY A 108 -8.20 -18.50 -7.36
CA GLY A 108 -9.28 -18.10 -8.25
C GLY A 108 -10.10 -16.90 -7.78
N ARG A 109 -9.67 -16.18 -6.74
CA ARG A 109 -10.38 -15.00 -6.24
C ARG A 109 -9.51 -13.76 -6.35
N LYS A 110 -10.12 -12.68 -6.82
CA LYS A 110 -9.56 -11.35 -6.67
C LYS A 110 -9.77 -10.90 -5.23
N GLN A 111 -8.73 -10.36 -4.63
CA GLN A 111 -8.82 -9.79 -3.29
C GLN A 111 -8.64 -8.29 -3.36
N ARG A 112 -9.59 -7.58 -2.77
CA ARG A 112 -9.55 -6.13 -2.69
C ARG A 112 -8.78 -5.70 -1.44
N ARG A 113 -7.76 -4.84 -1.61
CA ARG A 113 -7.01 -4.23 -0.51
C ARG A 113 -6.69 -2.77 -0.86
N ASP A 114 -7.40 -1.85 -0.22
CA ASP A 114 -7.13 -0.43 -0.36
C ASP A 114 -5.97 -0.06 0.60
N LEU A 115 -5.06 0.79 0.13
CA LEU A 115 -3.87 1.23 0.85
C LEU A 115 -3.90 2.73 1.03
N VAL A 116 -3.36 3.18 2.15
CA VAL A 116 -3.36 4.59 2.50
C VAL A 116 -1.94 5.03 2.76
N LEU A 117 -1.48 6.06 2.05
CA LEU A 117 -0.15 6.62 2.27
C LEU A 117 -0.21 7.70 3.34
N GLY A 118 0.75 7.63 4.26
CA GLY A 118 1.07 8.75 5.12
C GLY A 118 1.75 9.90 4.35
N PRO A 119 1.89 11.08 4.97
CA PRO A 119 2.73 12.15 4.46
C PRO A 119 4.18 11.68 4.27
N PRO A 120 4.95 12.33 3.38
CA PRO A 120 6.37 12.10 3.21
C PRO A 120 7.11 12.16 4.55
N LEU A 121 8.09 11.27 4.75
CA LEU A 121 8.98 11.36 5.92
C LEU A 121 9.93 12.57 5.85
N HIS A 122 9.92 13.33 4.75
CA HIS A 122 10.74 14.52 4.53
C HIS A 122 9.90 15.80 4.63
N THR A 123 9.39 16.13 5.82
CA THR A 123 9.00 17.51 6.18
C THR A 123 9.09 17.71 7.69
N ILE A 124 10.24 17.39 8.28
CA ILE A 124 10.63 17.92 9.60
C ILE A 124 12.01 18.55 9.42
N GLN A 125 12.06 19.68 8.71
CA GLN A 125 13.14 20.63 8.88
C GLN A 125 12.54 22.00 9.22
N MET A 126 12.79 22.39 10.48
CA MET A 126 13.16 23.74 10.93
C MET A 126 12.19 24.89 10.62
N THR A 127 11.15 25.02 11.46
CA THR A 127 10.57 26.34 11.79
C THR A 127 10.44 26.51 13.31
N ASP A 128 11.49 26.17 14.04
CA ASP A 128 11.76 26.78 15.36
C ASP A 128 12.96 27.71 15.18
N GLY A 129 12.72 28.88 14.58
CA GLY A 129 13.62 30.01 14.72
C GLY A 129 13.32 30.71 16.04
N PRO A 130 14.33 31.13 16.84
CA PRO A 130 14.06 31.77 18.11
C PRO A 130 13.33 33.09 17.87
N ALA A 131 12.29 33.34 18.67
CA ALA A 131 11.64 34.64 18.70
C ALA A 131 12.67 35.73 19.11
N PRO A 132 12.69 36.89 18.43
CA PRO A 132 13.45 38.05 18.88
C PRO A 132 12.88 38.65 20.17
#